data_AF-A0A183JLA4-F1
#
_entry.id   AF-A0A183JLA4-F1
#
_cell.length_a   1.000
_cell.length_b   1.000
_cell.length_c   1.000
_cell.angle_alpha   90.00
_cell.angle_beta   90.00
_cell.angle_gamma   90.00
#
_symmetry.space_group_name_H-M   'P 1'
#
loop_
_entity.id
_entity.type
_entity.pdbx_description
1 polymer ?
#
loop_
_entity_poly.entity_id
_entity_poly.type
_entity_poly.pdbx_seq_one_letter_code
_entity_poly.pdbx_strand_id
1 'polypeptide(L)'
;MLKEQYKFYLSFENSLCQDYITEKFFENALMNDVIPVVMGASIEEYKSVAPPNSFIHVDQFSSPRQLAEYLHYLDKNHTAFNEYFIWQNKWKVLSFPGRPECDFCLLANALPSLKPSWYSDINSWFDKSCQERKLKWKASLKVCKII
;
A
#
# COMPACT_ATOMS: atom_id res chain seq x y z
N MET A 1 10.60 13.14 12.11
CA MET A 1 9.22 13.58 12.45
C MET A 1 8.23 12.41 12.52
N LEU A 2 7.98 11.65 11.43
CA LEU A 2 7.01 10.53 11.47
C LEU A 2 7.49 9.33 12.30
N LYS A 3 8.65 8.70 12.00
CA LYS A 3 9.19 7.59 12.82
C LYS A 3 9.44 7.90 14.30
N GLU A 4 9.67 9.16 14.61
CA GLU A 4 9.99 9.57 15.98
C GLU A 4 8.74 9.63 16.87
N GLN A 5 7.56 9.73 16.26
CA GLN A 5 6.30 9.95 16.98
C GLN A 5 5.27 8.84 16.73
N TYR A 6 5.36 8.11 15.63
CA TYR A 6 4.36 7.13 15.22
C TYR A 6 5.01 5.81 14.81
N LYS A 7 4.42 4.70 15.29
CA LYS A 7 4.77 3.32 14.89
C LYS A 7 4.06 2.88 13.61
N PHE A 8 2.87 3.43 13.36
CA PHE A 8 1.98 3.06 12.27
C PHE A 8 1.51 4.30 11.51
N TYR A 9 1.33 4.16 10.21
CA TYR A 9 0.74 5.18 9.35
C TYR A 9 -0.43 4.54 8.58
N LEU A 10 -1.60 5.18 8.60
CA LEU A 10 -2.76 4.71 7.83
C LEU A 10 -2.60 5.13 6.36
N SER A 11 -1.98 4.26 5.57
CA SER A 11 -1.79 4.41 4.13
C SER A 11 -3.06 4.01 3.37
N PHE A 12 -4.19 4.64 3.67
CA PHE A 12 -5.46 4.36 3.01
C PHE A 12 -5.57 5.15 1.72
N GLU A 13 -5.90 4.46 0.64
CA GLU A 13 -6.14 5.07 -0.65
C GLU A 13 -7.57 5.59 -0.75
N ASN A 14 -7.74 6.60 -1.60
CA ASN A 14 -9.03 7.27 -1.76
C ASN A 14 -10.13 6.34 -2.30
N SER A 15 -9.71 5.26 -2.98
CA SER A 15 -10.58 4.27 -3.60
C SER A 15 -9.95 2.88 -3.55
N LEU A 16 -10.78 1.84 -3.53
CA LEU A 16 -10.34 0.44 -3.62
C LEU A 16 -10.21 0.05 -5.10
N CYS A 17 -9.07 0.36 -5.71
CA CYS A 17 -8.85 0.11 -7.14
C CYS A 17 -7.64 -0.79 -7.36
N GLN A 18 -7.69 -1.54 -8.47
CA GLN A 18 -6.59 -2.34 -8.94
C GLN A 18 -5.34 -1.47 -9.15
N ASP A 19 -4.18 -1.93 -8.69
CA ASP A 19 -2.86 -1.30 -8.84
C ASP A 19 -2.73 0.11 -8.24
N TYR A 20 -3.77 0.64 -7.58
CA TYR A 20 -3.76 1.99 -7.01
C TYR A 20 -3.03 2.00 -5.67
N ILE A 21 -1.70 2.13 -5.73
CA ILE A 21 -0.79 2.19 -4.59
C ILE A 21 0.10 3.43 -4.77
N THR A 22 0.03 4.39 -3.85
CA THR A 22 0.54 5.74 -4.07
C THR A 22 1.64 6.17 -3.08
N GLU A 23 1.94 7.46 -3.05
CA GLU A 23 2.88 8.10 -2.11
C GLU A 23 2.57 7.77 -0.65
N LYS A 24 1.30 7.51 -0.31
CA LYS A 24 0.88 7.15 1.05
C LYS A 24 1.57 5.89 1.55
N PHE A 25 1.81 4.93 0.66
CA PHE A 25 2.48 3.68 0.97
C PHE A 25 4.00 3.86 0.95
N PHE A 26 4.53 4.38 -0.16
CA PHE A 26 5.97 4.46 -0.38
C PHE A 26 6.63 5.61 0.38
N GLU A 27 6.21 6.85 0.11
CA GLU A 27 6.87 8.06 0.60
C GLU A 27 6.48 8.39 2.04
N ASN A 28 5.19 8.35 2.36
CA ASN A 28 4.73 8.77 3.68
C ASN A 28 5.03 7.73 4.77
N ALA A 29 5.06 6.43 4.42
CA ALA A 29 5.27 5.35 5.39
C ALA A 29 6.65 4.68 5.26
N LEU A 30 6.91 3.93 4.19
CA LEU A 30 8.12 3.10 4.11
C LEU A 30 9.41 3.91 4.12
N MET A 31 9.47 5.05 3.43
CA MET A 31 10.63 5.95 3.47
C MET A 31 10.84 6.62 4.83
N ASN A 32 9.78 6.71 5.62
CA ASN A 32 9.80 7.37 6.90
C ASN A 32 9.98 6.38 8.07
N ASP A 33 10.37 5.13 7.81
CA ASP A 33 10.55 4.06 8.81
C ASP A 33 9.31 3.84 9.70
N VAL A 34 8.10 3.93 9.13
CA VAL A 34 6.83 3.66 9.83
C VAL A 34 6.11 2.50 9.14
N ILE A 35 5.45 1.62 9.90
CA ILE A 35 4.72 0.49 9.32
C ILE A 35 3.43 1.00 8.64
N PRO A 36 3.28 0.83 7.31
CA PRO A 36 2.05 1.17 6.61
C PRO A 36 0.92 0.18 6.95
N VAL A 37 -0.21 0.71 7.39
CA VAL A 37 -1.50 0.01 7.46
C VAL A 37 -2.30 0.39 6.23
N VAL A 38 -2.45 -0.53 5.29
CA VAL A 38 -2.92 -0.25 3.92
C VAL A 38 -4.37 -0.67 3.70
N MET A 39 -5.07 0.13 2.90
CA MET A 39 -6.42 -0.11 2.39
C MET A 39 -6.50 0.48 0.98
N GLY A 40 -6.77 -0.34 -0.04
CA GLY A 40 -6.72 0.09 -1.44
C GLY A 40 -6.75 -1.09 -2.40
N ALA A 41 -5.64 -1.31 -3.12
CA ALA A 41 -5.40 -2.51 -3.93
C ALA A 41 -5.41 -3.80 -3.07
N SER A 42 -5.39 -5.00 -3.69
CA SER A 42 -5.40 -6.26 -2.94
C SER A 42 -4.06 -6.53 -2.24
N ILE A 43 -4.09 -7.45 -1.28
CA ILE A 43 -2.91 -8.00 -0.62
C ILE A 43 -1.85 -8.48 -1.63
N GLU A 44 -2.26 -9.13 -2.72
CA GLU A 44 -1.31 -9.68 -3.69
C GLU A 44 -0.70 -8.59 -4.58
N GLU A 45 -1.45 -7.54 -4.90
CA GLU A 45 -0.92 -6.36 -5.60
C GLU A 45 0.11 -5.63 -4.73
N TYR A 46 -0.19 -5.41 -3.44
CA TYR A 46 0.80 -4.85 -2.52
C TYR A 46 2.04 -5.75 -2.42
N LYS A 47 1.89 -7.07 -2.28
CA LYS A 47 3.04 -8.00 -2.25
C LYS A 47 3.88 -7.99 -3.53
N SER A 48 3.28 -7.67 -4.68
CA SER A 48 4.00 -7.65 -5.96
C SER A 48 4.98 -6.48 -6.07
N VAL A 49 4.73 -5.39 -5.34
CA VAL A 49 5.54 -4.15 -5.39
C VAL A 49 6.28 -3.85 -4.08
N ALA A 50 5.82 -4.40 -2.96
CA ALA A 50 6.38 -4.12 -1.65
C ALA A 50 7.52 -5.09 -1.27
N PRO A 51 8.51 -4.64 -0.49
CA PRO A 51 9.44 -5.56 0.17
C PRO A 51 8.67 -6.59 1.03
N PRO A 52 9.18 -7.82 1.18
CA PRO A 52 8.48 -8.85 1.95
C PRO A 52 8.33 -8.41 3.42
N ASN A 53 7.17 -8.72 4.00
CA ASN A 53 6.84 -8.40 5.40
C ASN A 53 7.01 -6.90 5.76
N SER A 54 6.64 -6.00 4.86
CA SER A 54 6.82 -4.54 5.07
C SER A 54 5.53 -3.78 5.39
N PHE A 55 4.36 -4.43 5.41
CA PHE A 55 3.08 -3.76 5.56
C PHE A 55 2.01 -4.62 6.22
N ILE A 56 0.97 -3.96 6.71
CA ILE A 56 -0.23 -4.59 7.30
C ILE A 56 -1.42 -4.22 6.44
N HIS A 57 -2.10 -5.20 5.85
CA HIS A 57 -3.29 -4.97 5.05
C HIS A 57 -4.55 -5.22 5.86
N VAL A 58 -5.53 -4.31 5.79
CA VAL A 58 -6.77 -4.39 6.57
C VAL A 58 -7.53 -5.72 6.40
N ASP A 59 -7.56 -6.26 5.18
CA ASP A 59 -8.18 -7.56 4.85
C ASP A 59 -7.42 -8.81 5.31
N GLN A 60 -6.30 -8.66 6.04
CA GLN A 60 -5.71 -9.78 6.80
C GLN A 60 -6.52 -10.10 8.07
N PHE A 61 -7.39 -9.17 8.50
CA PHE A 61 -8.18 -9.28 9.71
C PHE A 61 -9.66 -9.39 9.38
N SER A 62 -10.41 -10.11 10.21
CA SER A 62 -11.86 -10.27 10.00
C SER A 62 -12.67 -9.02 10.38
N SER A 63 -12.08 -8.08 11.13
CA SER A 63 -12.74 -6.84 11.57
C SER A 63 -11.73 -5.74 11.93
N PRO A 64 -12.16 -4.46 11.98
CA PRO A 64 -11.33 -3.36 12.47
C PRO A 64 -10.84 -3.57 13.91
N ARG A 65 -11.66 -4.24 14.75
CA ARG A 65 -11.29 -4.56 16.14
C ARG A 65 -10.08 -5.49 16.19
N GLN A 66 -10.06 -6.55 15.38
CA GLN A 66 -8.92 -7.46 15.32
C GLN A 66 -7.66 -6.79 14.79
N LEU A 67 -7.80 -5.89 13.81
CA LEU A 67 -6.67 -5.05 13.38
C LEU A 67 -6.15 -4.21 14.55
N ALA A 68 -7.02 -3.52 15.28
CA ALA A 68 -6.61 -2.71 16.43
C ALA A 68 -5.93 -3.56 17.54
N GLU A 69 -6.45 -4.75 17.83
CA GLU A 69 -5.85 -5.70 18.77
C GLU A 69 -4.43 -6.12 18.30
N TYR A 70 -4.23 -6.34 16.99
CA TYR A 70 -2.93 -6.66 16.42
C TYR A 70 -1.94 -5.49 16.48
N LEU A 71 -2.39 -4.27 16.18
CA LEU A 71 -1.55 -3.06 16.31
C LEU A 71 -1.13 -2.83 17.77
N HIS A 72 -2.01 -3.11 18.74
CA HIS A 72 -1.67 -3.05 20.17
C HIS A 72 -0.67 -4.12 20.60
N TYR A 73 -0.77 -5.32 20.02
CA TYR A 73 0.24 -6.36 20.21
C TYR A 73 1.61 -5.92 19.70
N LEU A 74 1.68 -5.37 18.48
CA LEU A 74 2.93 -4.85 17.90
C LEU A 74 3.48 -3.67 18.71
N ASP A 75 2.62 -2.79 19.23
CA ASP A 75 3.04 -1.69 20.10
C ASP A 75 3.81 -2.19 21.33
N LYS A 76 3.34 -3.29 21.94
CA LYS A 76 3.94 -3.87 23.16
C LYS A 76 5.06 -4.87 22.91
N ASN A 77 5.16 -5.43 21.71
CA ASN A 77 6.15 -6.44 21.36
C ASN A 77 7.18 -5.89 20.38
N HIS A 78 8.31 -5.40 20.93
CA HIS A 78 9.40 -4.83 20.12
C HIS A 78 10.01 -5.83 19.13
N THR A 79 10.09 -7.13 19.47
CA THR A 79 10.63 -8.14 18.56
C THR A 79 9.75 -8.25 17.32
N ALA A 80 8.44 -8.45 17.51
CA ALA A 80 7.49 -8.55 16.41
C ALA A 80 7.38 -7.25 15.60
N PHE A 81 7.46 -6.09 16.26
CA PHE A 81 7.50 -4.80 15.57
C PHE A 81 8.74 -4.67 14.67
N ASN A 82 9.92 -5.03 15.19
CA ASN A 82 11.18 -4.90 14.45
C ASN A 82 11.29 -5.85 13.25
N GLU A 83 10.53 -6.95 13.22
CA GLU A 83 10.45 -7.85 12.07
C GLU A 83 9.95 -7.17 10.79
N TYR A 84 9.14 -6.11 10.92
CA TYR A 84 8.65 -5.31 9.78
C TYR A 84 9.72 -4.45 9.11
N PHE A 85 10.93 -4.37 9.65
CA PHE A 85 12.03 -3.57 9.12
C PHE A 85 13.20 -4.42 8.62
N ILE A 86 13.14 -5.75 8.75
CA ILE A 86 14.21 -6.66 8.29
C ILE A 86 14.51 -6.50 6.80
N TRP A 87 13.48 -6.17 6.00
CA TRP A 87 13.62 -5.95 4.57
C TRP A 87 14.61 -4.82 4.24
N GLN A 88 14.80 -3.83 5.12
CA GLN A 88 15.70 -2.69 4.88
C GLN A 88 17.17 -3.10 4.70
N ASN A 89 17.53 -4.33 5.09
CA ASN A 89 18.85 -4.92 4.86
C ASN A 89 19.14 -5.24 3.38
N LYS A 90 18.10 -5.39 2.55
CA LYS A 90 18.22 -5.79 1.14
C LYS A 90 17.57 -4.80 0.16
N TRP A 91 16.56 -4.04 0.61
CA TRP A 91 15.84 -3.11 -0.25
C TRP A 91 15.90 -1.68 0.30
N LYS A 92 15.78 -0.71 -0.61
CA LYS A 92 15.65 0.72 -0.31
C LYS A 92 14.47 1.27 -1.11
N VAL A 93 13.66 2.11 -0.47
CA VAL A 93 12.64 2.88 -1.19
C VAL A 93 13.30 4.16 -1.68
N LEU A 94 13.18 4.42 -2.97
CA LEU A 94 13.77 5.57 -3.64
C LEU A 94 12.64 6.43 -4.20
N SER A 95 12.73 7.75 -3.99
CA SER A 95 11.83 8.71 -4.60
C SER A 95 12.62 9.25 -5.76
N PHE A 96 12.15 8.97 -6.97
CA PHE A 96 12.78 9.49 -8.15
C PHE A 96 12.10 10.82 -8.47
N PRO A 97 12.82 11.96 -8.40
CA PRO A 97 12.29 13.24 -8.88
C PRO A 97 12.19 13.29 -10.42
N GLY A 98 12.26 12.13 -11.08
CA GLY A 98 12.34 11.99 -12.52
C GLY A 98 11.01 12.22 -13.21
N ARG A 99 11.07 12.26 -14.54
CA ARG A 99 9.92 12.24 -15.43
C ARG A 99 9.69 10.80 -15.88
N PRO A 100 8.97 9.97 -15.10
CA PRO A 100 8.75 8.57 -15.45
C PRO A 100 8.15 8.44 -16.86
N GLU A 101 7.34 9.40 -17.30
CA GLU A 101 6.83 9.46 -18.66
C GLU A 101 7.93 9.52 -19.74
N CYS A 102 9.03 10.23 -19.48
CA CYS A 102 10.18 10.28 -20.38
C CYS A 102 10.97 8.98 -20.33
N ASP A 103 11.20 8.43 -19.14
CA ASP A 103 11.93 7.17 -18.96
C ASP A 103 11.21 6.00 -19.62
N PHE A 104 9.88 5.90 -19.45
CA PHE A 104 9.06 4.91 -20.13
C PHE A 104 9.05 5.11 -21.64
N CYS A 105 9.01 6.35 -22.13
CA CYS A 105 9.08 6.64 -23.57
C CYS A 105 10.41 6.18 -24.16
N LEU A 106 11.53 6.49 -23.50
CA LEU A 106 12.85 6.02 -23.90
C LEU A 106 12.93 4.49 -23.89
N LEU A 107 12.44 3.85 -22.82
CA LEU A 107 12.44 2.40 -22.66
C LEU A 107 11.61 1.71 -23.75
N ALA A 108 10.44 2.25 -24.08
CA ALA A 108 9.58 1.74 -25.14
C ALA A 108 10.22 1.85 -26.53
N ASN A 109 10.98 2.91 -26.81
CA ASN A 109 11.72 3.05 -28.07
C ASN A 109 12.99 2.18 -28.10
N ALA A 110 13.62 1.92 -26.95
CA ALA A 110 14.87 1.17 -26.85
C ALA A 110 14.69 -0.34 -26.82
N LEU A 111 13.52 -0.86 -26.40
CA LEU A 111 13.26 -2.30 -26.27
C LEU A 111 12.30 -2.79 -27.37
N PRO A 112 12.79 -3.46 -28.42
CA PRO A 112 11.96 -3.97 -29.51
C PRO A 112 10.92 -5.01 -29.07
N SER A 113 11.09 -5.61 -27.89
CA SER A 113 10.16 -6.59 -27.30
C SER A 113 8.94 -5.94 -26.65
N LEU A 114 8.98 -4.64 -26.33
CA LEU A 114 7.82 -3.92 -25.82
C LEU A 114 6.82 -3.71 -26.95
N LYS A 115 5.72 -4.45 -26.90
CA LYS A 115 4.62 -4.28 -27.84
C LYS A 115 3.79 -3.06 -27.45
N PRO A 116 3.40 -2.19 -28.40
CA PRO A 116 2.46 -1.11 -28.13
C PRO A 116 1.16 -1.65 -27.55
N SER A 117 0.66 -0.98 -26.51
CA SER A 117 -0.67 -1.23 -25.96
C SER A 117 -1.38 0.10 -25.73
N TRP A 118 -2.69 0.12 -25.88
CA TRP A 118 -3.51 1.30 -25.66
C TRP A 118 -4.90 0.89 -25.17
N TYR A 119 -5.55 1.79 -24.44
CA TYR A 119 -6.93 1.66 -24.04
C TYR A 119 -7.79 2.54 -24.94
N SER A 120 -8.81 1.99 -25.57
CA SER A 120 -9.73 2.74 -26.43
C SER A 120 -10.66 3.66 -25.65
N ASP A 121 -10.89 3.35 -24.37
CA ASP A 121 -11.70 4.14 -23.45
C ASP A 121 -11.01 4.14 -22.08
N ILE A 122 -10.40 5.27 -21.75
CA ILE A 122 -9.69 5.47 -20.49
C ILE A 122 -10.63 5.48 -19.28
N ASN A 123 -11.87 5.95 -19.45
CA ASN A 123 -12.84 5.99 -18.36
C ASN A 123 -13.29 4.57 -18.04
N SER A 124 -13.62 3.77 -19.07
CA SER A 124 -13.94 2.36 -18.88
C SER A 124 -12.78 1.60 -18.21
N TRP A 125 -11.53 1.86 -18.60
CA TRP A 125 -10.37 1.20 -17.96
C TRP A 125 -10.29 1.56 -16.47
N PHE A 126 -10.40 2.85 -16.16
CA PHE A 126 -10.32 3.35 -14.80
C PHE A 126 -11.48 2.84 -13.92
N ASP A 127 -12.73 2.98 -14.38
CA ASP A 127 -13.91 2.58 -13.61
C ASP A 127 -13.89 1.08 -13.31
N LYS A 128 -13.52 0.25 -14.29
CA LYS A 128 -13.43 -1.21 -14.10
C LYS A 128 -12.36 -1.60 -13.08
N SER A 129 -11.28 -0.82 -12.94
CA SER A 129 -10.23 -1.09 -11.95
C SER A 129 -10.75 -1.03 -10.51
N CYS A 130 -11.79 -0.23 -10.26
CA CYS A 130 -12.37 -0.02 -8.94
C CYS A 130 -13.65 -0.84 -8.70
N GLN A 131 -14.24 -1.39 -9.77
CA GLN A 131 -15.49 -2.16 -9.69
C GLN A 131 -15.28 -3.48 -8.93
N GLU A 132 -16.31 -3.89 -8.19
CA GLU A 132 -16.38 -5.17 -7.44
C GLU A 132 -15.40 -5.34 -6.25
N ARG A 133 -14.45 -4.43 -6.07
CA ARG A 133 -13.54 -4.43 -4.91
C ARG A 133 -14.29 -4.02 -3.64
N LYS A 134 -14.30 -4.92 -2.65
CA LYS A 134 -14.91 -4.68 -1.34
C LYS A 134 -13.99 -5.19 -0.26
N LEU A 135 -13.92 -4.45 0.85
CA LEU A 135 -13.27 -4.93 2.06
C LEU A 135 -13.95 -6.20 2.54
N LYS A 136 -13.18 -7.09 3.18
CA LYS A 136 -13.74 -8.29 3.85
C LYS A 136 -14.63 -7.93 5.03
N TRP A 137 -14.48 -6.72 5.57
CA TRP A 137 -15.25 -6.27 6.72
C TRP A 137 -16.71 -6.05 6.32
N LYS A 138 -17.62 -6.75 6.98
CA LYS A 138 -19.04 -6.39 6.94
C LYS A 138 -19.22 -5.14 7.78
N ALA A 139 -19.76 -4.07 7.19
CA ALA A 139 -20.21 -2.91 7.94
C ALA A 139 -21.32 -3.35 8.91
N SER A 140 -20.97 -3.57 10.17
CA SER A 140 -21.94 -3.38 11.24
C SER A 140 -21.86 -1.91 11.60
N LEU A 141 -22.87 -1.13 11.19
CA LEU A 141 -23.04 0.27 11.54
C LEU A 141 -23.24 0.39 13.05
N LYS A 142 -22.17 0.23 13.82
CA LYS A 142 -22.07 0.74 15.18
C LYS A 142 -21.09 1.88 15.11
N VAL A 143 -21.65 3.09 15.15
CA VAL A 143 -20.88 4.35 15.19
C VAL A 143 -19.77 4.19 16.21
N CYS A 144 -18.52 4.36 15.76
CA CYS A 144 -17.36 4.35 16.62
C CYS A 144 -17.47 5.57 17.55
N LYS A 145 -17.94 5.36 18.78
CA LYS A 145 -17.79 6.38 19.83
C LYS A 145 -16.32 6.36 20.24
N ILE A 146 -15.57 7.30 19.71
CA ILE A 146 -14.27 7.68 20.24
C ILE A 146 -14.55 8.22 21.64
N ILE A 147 -14.03 7.53 22.67
CA ILE A 147 -14.12 7.91 24.08
C ILE A 147 -13.01 8.93 24.36
#